data_AF-A0A151UKS9-F1
#
_entry.id   AF-A0A151UKS9-F1
#
_cell.length_a   1.000
_cell.length_b   1.000
_cell.length_c   1.000
_cell.angle_alpha   90.00
_cell.angle_beta   90.00
_cell.angle_gamma   90.00
#
_symmetry.space_group_name_H-M   'P 1'
#
loop_
_entity.id
_entity.type
_entity.pdbx_description
1 polymer ?
#
loop_
_entity_poly.entity_id
_entity_poly.type
_entity_poly.pdbx_seq_one_letter_code
_entity_poly.pdbx_strand_id
1 'polypeptide(L)'
;MQSCLFLFPLSIAAESGGADDALVTRLESLLRQQRVDSSLVQKVTLKTPARLLPGCPSPQLQLASHGRLSGNMNVTARCGERRYFLQIHVRTRGDYWVAARALPAGTSLSAKDIIKEHGELASQPRNVIFATQPVTSSLTTRTIQAGQPLSATMLRAPWKIRQGNPVVVVSRGLGFQIRYYGKAMGDAAVGDELRVRLASG
;
A
#
# COMPACT_ATOMS: atom_id res chain seq x y z
N MET A 1 67.88 -13.86 33.09
CA MET A 1 68.21 -14.15 31.68
C MET A 1 67.11 -15.07 31.13
N GLN A 2 66.66 -14.84 29.89
CA GLN A 2 65.52 -15.46 29.16
C GLN A 2 64.12 -15.16 29.77
N SER A 3 63.25 -14.28 29.25
CA SER A 3 62.82 -13.93 27.88
C SER A 3 62.33 -15.12 27.05
N CYS A 4 61.01 -15.36 27.09
CA CYS A 4 60.24 -16.02 26.03
C CYS A 4 58.90 -15.29 25.86
N LEU A 5 58.89 -14.29 24.96
CA LEU A 5 57.68 -13.72 24.39
C LEU A 5 57.00 -14.76 23.50
N PHE A 6 55.83 -15.26 23.90
CA PHE A 6 54.94 -15.98 23.02
C PHE A 6 54.08 -14.99 22.24
N LEU A 7 54.40 -14.80 20.96
CA LEU A 7 53.54 -14.14 19.98
C LEU A 7 52.35 -15.07 19.66
N PHE A 8 51.18 -14.78 20.21
CA PHE A 8 49.92 -15.37 19.76
C PHE A 8 49.45 -14.65 18.48
N PRO A 9 49.13 -15.37 17.38
CA PRO A 9 48.54 -14.74 16.21
C PRO A 9 47.09 -14.34 16.53
N LEU A 10 46.80 -13.05 16.45
CA LEU A 10 45.44 -12.50 16.49
C LEU A 10 44.73 -12.88 15.17
N SER A 11 43.90 -13.92 15.20
CA SER A 11 42.96 -14.20 14.11
C SER A 11 41.89 -13.10 14.09
N ILE A 12 42.00 -12.17 13.15
CA ILE A 12 40.91 -11.25 12.79
C ILE A 12 39.90 -12.05 11.96
N ALA A 13 38.74 -12.35 12.55
CA ALA A 13 37.57 -12.74 11.80
C ALA A 13 36.96 -11.46 11.19
N ALA A 14 37.00 -11.32 9.87
CA ALA A 14 36.28 -10.27 9.17
C ALA A 14 34.78 -10.60 9.19
N GLU A 15 34.02 -9.90 10.03
CA GLU A 15 32.56 -9.99 10.07
C GLU A 15 31.98 -9.39 8.79
N SER A 16 31.61 -10.24 7.83
CA SER A 16 30.91 -9.87 6.60
C SER A 16 29.43 -9.53 6.81
N GLY A 17 29.01 -9.20 8.04
CA GLY A 17 27.61 -8.91 8.39
C GLY A 17 27.16 -7.47 8.09
N GLY A 18 28.09 -6.53 7.92
CA GLY A 18 27.75 -5.10 7.78
C GLY A 18 27.24 -4.68 6.40
N ALA A 19 27.71 -5.33 5.32
CA ALA A 19 27.30 -4.99 3.95
C ALA A 19 25.84 -5.39 3.67
N ASP A 20 25.43 -6.54 4.19
CA ASP A 20 24.07 -7.07 4.03
C ASP A 20 23.05 -6.21 4.77
N ASP A 21 23.37 -5.79 5.99
CA ASP A 21 22.49 -4.93 6.81
C ASP A 21 22.32 -3.52 6.21
N ALA A 22 23.40 -2.95 5.67
CA ALA A 22 23.35 -1.68 4.95
C ALA A 22 22.47 -1.77 3.68
N LEU A 23 22.52 -2.90 2.96
CA LEU A 23 21.68 -3.14 1.79
C LEU A 23 20.21 -3.33 2.17
N VAL A 24 19.92 -4.09 3.22
CA VAL A 24 18.57 -4.26 3.76
C VAL A 24 17.98 -2.92 4.19
N THR A 25 18.73 -2.10 4.92
CA THR A 25 18.30 -0.77 5.35
C THR A 25 17.93 0.13 4.16
N ARG A 26 18.70 0.09 3.07
CA ARG A 26 18.40 0.84 1.84
C ARG A 26 17.14 0.32 1.14
N LEU A 27 16.96 -1.01 1.07
CA LEU A 27 15.75 -1.63 0.51
C LEU A 27 14.50 -1.22 1.30
N GLU A 28 14.58 -1.23 2.63
CA GLU A 28 13.49 -0.78 3.49
C GLU A 28 13.18 0.70 3.29
N SER A 29 14.20 1.55 3.15
CA SER A 29 14.00 2.97 2.83
C SER A 29 13.31 3.19 1.50
N LEU A 30 13.70 2.43 0.47
CA LEU A 30 13.08 2.50 -0.85
C LEU A 30 11.61 2.07 -0.81
N LEU A 31 11.29 1.00 -0.07
CA LEU A 31 9.91 0.57 0.12
C LEU A 31 9.08 1.62 0.89
N ARG A 32 9.64 2.22 1.94
CA ARG A 32 8.98 3.31 2.68
C ARG A 32 8.65 4.51 1.80
N GLN A 33 9.49 4.85 0.83
CA GLN A 33 9.23 5.94 -0.11
C GLN A 33 8.09 5.62 -1.09
N GLN A 34 7.86 4.35 -1.39
CA GLN A 34 6.85 3.89 -2.36
C GLN A 34 5.55 3.39 -1.69
N ARG A 35 5.38 3.60 -0.38
CA ARG A 35 4.22 3.11 0.35
C ARG A 35 2.95 3.86 -0.05
N VAL A 36 1.87 3.11 -0.24
CA VAL A 36 0.54 3.66 -0.56
C VAL A 36 -0.13 4.25 0.69
N ASP A 37 0.27 3.78 1.88
CA ASP A 37 -0.34 4.14 3.15
C ASP A 37 0.72 4.34 4.24
N SER A 38 0.49 5.33 5.11
CA SER A 38 1.44 5.76 6.13
C SER A 38 1.51 4.85 7.36
N SER A 39 0.51 4.01 7.58
CA SER A 39 0.47 3.01 8.66
C SER A 39 1.27 1.74 8.33
N LEU A 40 1.71 1.57 7.08
CA LEU A 40 2.44 0.39 6.65
C LEU A 40 3.86 0.37 7.21
N VAL A 41 4.17 -0.73 7.90
CA VAL A 41 5.50 -1.10 8.35
C VAL A 41 5.93 -2.32 7.56
N GLN A 42 6.97 -2.15 6.74
CA GLN A 42 7.50 -3.18 5.86
C GLN A 42 8.86 -3.63 6.38
N LYS A 43 9.00 -4.92 6.68
CA LYS A 43 10.26 -5.56 7.06
C LYS A 43 10.78 -6.37 5.89
N VAL A 44 12.04 -6.16 5.52
CA VAL A 44 12.66 -6.86 4.40
C VAL A 44 13.53 -8.01 4.91
N THR A 45 13.47 -9.14 4.21
CA THR A 45 14.40 -10.25 4.39
C THR A 45 15.00 -10.60 3.05
N LEU A 46 16.32 -10.51 2.95
CA LEU A 46 17.05 -10.90 1.75
C LEU A 46 17.05 -12.43 1.63
N LYS A 47 16.68 -12.95 0.46
CA LYS A 47 16.75 -14.38 0.13
C LYS A 47 17.92 -14.74 -0.78
N THR A 48 18.47 -13.75 -1.48
CA THR A 48 19.67 -13.94 -2.30
C THR A 48 20.88 -14.26 -1.43
N PRO A 49 21.67 -15.32 -1.76
CA PRO A 49 22.87 -15.66 -1.01
C PRO A 49 23.96 -14.58 -1.17
N ALA A 50 24.78 -14.38 -0.13
CA ALA A 50 25.81 -13.33 -0.06
C ALA A 50 26.76 -13.29 -1.27
N ARG A 51 27.10 -14.45 -1.86
CA ARG A 51 27.97 -14.55 -3.05
C ARG A 51 27.43 -13.84 -4.30
N LEU A 52 26.10 -13.65 -4.38
CA LEU A 52 25.43 -13.02 -5.52
C LEU A 52 25.09 -11.54 -5.25
N LEU A 53 25.52 -11.01 -4.11
CA LEU A 53 25.26 -9.63 -3.75
C LEU A 53 26.21 -8.66 -4.46
N PRO A 54 25.75 -7.42 -4.73
CA PRO A 54 26.61 -6.39 -5.25
C PRO A 54 27.73 -6.05 -4.26
N GLY A 55 28.99 -6.17 -4.68
CA GLY A 55 30.14 -5.75 -3.88
C GLY A 55 30.39 -4.24 -3.84
N CYS A 56 29.41 -3.40 -4.25
CA CYS A 56 29.57 -1.95 -4.27
C CYS A 56 28.92 -1.28 -3.05
N PRO A 57 29.46 -0.16 -2.54
CA PRO A 57 28.96 0.48 -1.32
C PRO A 57 27.60 1.17 -1.49
N SER A 58 27.23 1.55 -2.72
CA SER A 58 25.97 2.23 -3.03
C SER A 58 25.35 1.73 -4.34
N PRO A 59 24.71 0.55 -4.35
CA PRO A 59 23.98 0.08 -5.51
C PRO A 59 22.74 0.95 -5.77
N GLN A 60 22.45 1.21 -7.04
CA GLN A 60 21.15 1.79 -7.44
C GLN A 60 20.11 0.67 -7.44
N LEU A 61 19.08 0.80 -6.61
CA LEU A 61 18.05 -0.22 -6.41
C LEU A 61 16.77 0.17 -7.16
N GLN A 62 16.17 -0.81 -7.83
CA GLN A 62 14.90 -0.66 -8.53
C GLN A 62 14.02 -1.89 -8.30
N LEU A 63 12.80 -1.69 -7.80
CA LEU A 63 11.80 -2.74 -7.66
C LEU A 63 11.24 -3.10 -9.04
N ALA A 64 11.17 -4.39 -9.35
CA ALA A 64 10.59 -4.85 -10.61
C ALA A 64 9.06 -4.86 -10.62
N SER A 65 8.42 -4.86 -9.44
CA SER A 65 6.96 -4.94 -9.29
C SER A 65 6.45 -3.74 -8.50
N HIS A 66 5.76 -2.84 -9.19
CA HIS A 66 5.01 -1.75 -8.59
C HIS A 66 3.64 -2.28 -8.13
N GLY A 67 3.28 -2.06 -6.87
CA GLY A 67 1.94 -2.35 -6.35
C GLY A 67 1.78 -3.60 -5.47
N ARG A 68 2.77 -4.51 -5.40
CA ARG A 68 2.74 -5.58 -4.39
C ARG A 68 3.20 -5.04 -3.04
N LEU A 69 2.28 -5.07 -2.07
CA LEU A 69 2.57 -4.58 -0.72
C LEU A 69 3.31 -5.59 0.15
N SER A 70 3.21 -6.89 -0.12
CA SER A 70 3.85 -7.96 0.67
C SER A 70 4.14 -9.22 -0.17
N GLY A 71 5.06 -10.06 0.31
CA GLY A 71 5.44 -11.33 -0.28
C GLY A 71 6.84 -11.33 -0.90
N ASN A 72 7.11 -12.32 -1.75
CA ASN A 72 8.39 -12.40 -2.49
C ASN A 72 8.41 -11.36 -3.62
N MET A 73 9.49 -10.60 -3.70
CA MET A 73 9.70 -9.55 -4.69
C MET A 73 11.11 -9.63 -5.27
N ASN A 74 11.26 -9.16 -6.51
CA ASN A 74 12.54 -9.07 -7.19
C ASN A 74 12.98 -7.61 -7.25
N VAL A 75 14.24 -7.38 -6.92
CA VAL A 75 14.89 -6.08 -6.97
C VAL A 75 16.08 -6.16 -7.90
N THR A 76 16.18 -5.23 -8.82
CA THR A 76 17.40 -5.03 -9.60
C THR A 76 18.33 -4.11 -8.81
N ALA A 77 19.58 -4.51 -8.65
CA ALA A 77 20.65 -3.66 -8.15
C ALA A 77 21.66 -3.40 -9.27
N ARG A 78 22.06 -2.13 -9.48
CA ARG A 78 23.08 -1.74 -10.45
C ARG A 78 24.30 -1.17 -9.72
N CYS A 79 25.49 -1.69 -10.05
CA CYS A 79 26.79 -1.16 -9.62
C CYS A 79 27.64 -0.87 -10.86
N GLY A 80 27.74 0.42 -11.25
CA GLY A 80 28.35 0.80 -12.52
C GLY A 80 27.63 0.13 -13.69
N GLU A 81 28.34 -0.66 -14.48
CA GLU A 81 27.78 -1.41 -15.62
C GLU A 81 27.23 -2.80 -15.26
N ARG A 82 27.49 -3.31 -14.05
CA ARG A 82 27.03 -4.64 -13.64
C ARG A 82 25.62 -4.58 -13.04
N ARG A 83 24.77 -5.49 -13.49
CA ARG A 83 23.40 -5.67 -13.00
C ARG A 83 23.29 -6.96 -12.18
N TYR A 84 22.66 -6.84 -11.01
CA TYR A 84 22.41 -7.93 -10.08
C TYR A 84 20.90 -8.09 -9.86
N PHE A 85 20.45 -9.33 -9.68
CA PHE A 85 19.06 -9.65 -9.40
C PHE A 85 18.94 -10.19 -7.98
N LEU A 86 18.26 -9.43 -7.13
CA LEU A 86 18.06 -9.73 -5.73
C LEU A 86 16.64 -10.21 -5.51
N GLN A 87 16.49 -11.32 -4.81
CA GLN A 87 15.22 -11.82 -4.33
C GLN A 87 15.06 -11.44 -2.86
N ILE A 88 13.96 -10.79 -2.55
CA ILE A 88 13.62 -10.36 -1.20
C ILE A 88 12.25 -10.90 -0.82
N HIS A 89 12.02 -11.00 0.48
CA HIS A 89 10.71 -11.26 1.06
C HIS A 89 10.32 -10.08 1.93
N VAL A 90 9.18 -9.46 1.62
CA VAL A 90 8.66 -8.29 2.32
C VAL A 90 7.48 -8.71 3.16
N ARG A 91 7.63 -8.65 4.49
CA ARG A 91 6.52 -8.78 5.42
C ARG A 91 5.98 -7.41 5.75
N THR A 92 4.69 -7.21 5.54
CA THR A 92 4.06 -5.91 5.73
C THR A 92 2.98 -6.02 6.76
N ARG A 93 3.08 -5.17 7.77
CA ARG A 93 2.05 -4.96 8.78
C ARG A 93 1.47 -3.57 8.62
N GLY A 94 0.22 -3.41 9.00
CA GLY A 94 -0.44 -2.12 8.90
C GLY A 94 -1.78 -2.15 9.61
N ASP A 95 -2.35 -0.95 9.74
CA ASP A 95 -3.65 -0.77 10.34
C ASP A 95 -4.73 -0.88 9.25
N TYR A 96 -5.75 -1.71 9.48
CA TYR A 96 -6.89 -1.88 8.58
C TYR A 96 -8.22 -1.87 9.35
N TRP A 97 -9.31 -1.66 8.62
CA TRP A 97 -10.65 -1.71 9.20
C TRP A 97 -11.20 -3.13 9.24
N VAL A 98 -11.79 -3.50 10.37
CA VAL A 98 -12.57 -4.73 10.54
C VAL A 98 -13.99 -4.40 10.98
N ALA A 99 -14.94 -5.29 10.67
CA ALA A 99 -16.32 -5.14 11.12
C ALA A 99 -16.46 -5.39 12.63
N ALA A 100 -16.99 -4.42 13.38
CA ALA A 100 -17.22 -4.53 14.81
C ALA A 100 -18.33 -5.53 15.19
N ARG A 101 -19.27 -5.74 14.27
CA ARG A 101 -20.46 -6.59 14.41
C ARG A 101 -20.85 -7.16 13.05
N ALA A 102 -21.82 -8.05 13.02
CA ALA A 102 -22.40 -8.50 11.76
C ALA A 102 -23.10 -7.32 11.05
N LEU A 103 -22.79 -7.13 9.76
CA LEU A 103 -23.31 -6.07 8.91
C LEU A 103 -24.03 -6.70 7.73
N PRO A 104 -25.38 -6.71 7.72
CA PRO A 104 -26.16 -7.17 6.56
C PRO A 104 -25.85 -6.35 5.31
N ALA A 105 -26.16 -6.91 4.13
CA ALA A 105 -26.09 -6.16 2.87
C ALA A 105 -26.99 -4.90 2.90
N GLY A 106 -26.51 -3.80 2.31
CA GLY A 106 -27.22 -2.52 2.29
C GLY A 106 -27.05 -1.66 3.57
N THR A 107 -26.27 -2.13 4.54
CA THR A 107 -26.00 -1.38 5.78
C THR A 107 -25.12 -0.16 5.48
N SER A 108 -25.50 1.00 5.99
CA SER A 108 -24.64 2.18 5.99
C SER A 108 -23.66 2.13 7.15
N LEU A 109 -22.37 2.17 6.83
CA LEU A 109 -21.30 2.13 7.82
C LEU A 109 -21.25 3.40 8.63
N SER A 110 -21.22 3.22 9.95
CA SER A 110 -20.94 4.27 10.93
C SER A 110 -19.69 3.91 11.75
N ALA A 111 -19.19 4.87 12.54
CA ALA A 111 -17.96 4.68 13.31
C ALA A 111 -18.05 3.51 14.34
N LYS A 112 -19.26 3.18 14.82
CA LYS A 112 -19.50 2.04 15.73
C LYS A 112 -19.45 0.67 15.05
N ASP A 113 -19.51 0.65 13.72
CA ASP A 113 -19.58 -0.58 12.92
C ASP A 113 -18.19 -1.08 12.52
N ILE A 114 -17.16 -0.28 12.79
CA ILE A 114 -15.78 -0.52 12.36
C ILE A 114 -14.83 -0.42 13.54
N ILE A 115 -13.81 -1.27 13.54
CA ILE A 115 -12.72 -1.24 14.51
C ILE A 115 -11.42 -1.22 13.73
N LYS A 116 -10.43 -0.48 14.24
CA LYS A 116 -9.08 -0.51 13.70
C LYS A 116 -8.33 -1.70 14.25
N GLU A 117 -7.79 -2.53 13.38
CA GLU A 117 -6.96 -3.67 13.75
C GLU A 117 -5.57 -3.53 13.12
N HIS A 118 -4.54 -4.01 13.83
CA HIS A 118 -3.17 -4.06 13.34
C HIS A 118 -2.77 -5.51 13.06
N GLY A 119 -2.34 -5.79 11.82
CA GLY A 119 -2.02 -7.16 11.44
C GLY A 119 -1.14 -7.26 10.20
N GLU A 120 -0.77 -8.49 9.86
CA GLU A 120 0.01 -8.79 8.65
C GLU A 120 -0.90 -8.81 7.42
N LEU A 121 -0.52 -8.07 6.38
CA LEU A 121 -1.31 -7.92 5.16
C LEU A 121 -1.33 -9.20 4.30
N ALA A 122 -0.34 -10.09 4.47
CA ALA A 122 -0.24 -11.31 3.68
C ALA A 122 -1.39 -12.30 3.94
N SER A 123 -2.00 -12.26 5.14
CA SER A 123 -3.17 -13.08 5.49
C SER A 123 -4.50 -12.40 5.16
N GLN A 124 -4.48 -11.15 4.69
CA GLN A 124 -5.68 -10.36 4.45
C GLN A 124 -6.20 -10.52 3.01
N PRO A 125 -7.50 -10.27 2.78
CA PRO A 125 -8.05 -10.18 1.44
C PRO A 125 -7.31 -9.15 0.59
N ARG A 126 -7.26 -9.39 -0.72
CA ARG A 126 -6.82 -8.39 -1.67
C ARG A 126 -7.74 -7.16 -1.56
N ASN A 127 -7.15 -5.96 -1.57
CA ASN A 127 -7.86 -4.68 -1.45
C ASN A 127 -8.52 -4.47 -0.08
N VAL A 128 -7.89 -4.95 1.01
CA VAL A 128 -8.23 -4.53 2.36
C VAL A 128 -8.15 -3.00 2.47
N ILE A 129 -9.09 -2.40 3.19
CA ILE A 129 -9.14 -0.95 3.37
C ILE A 129 -8.31 -0.56 4.59
N PHE A 130 -7.29 0.28 4.36
CA PHE A 130 -6.42 0.75 5.43
C PHE A 130 -7.13 1.72 6.37
N ALA A 131 -6.70 1.76 7.62
CA ALA A 131 -7.32 2.59 8.64
C ALA A 131 -7.18 4.10 8.40
N THR A 132 -6.30 4.52 7.51
CA THR A 132 -6.19 5.93 7.07
C THR A 132 -7.32 6.33 6.13
N GLN A 133 -7.97 5.36 5.47
CA GLN A 133 -9.01 5.60 4.48
C GLN A 133 -10.37 5.69 5.19
N PRO A 134 -11.17 6.73 4.92
CA PRO A 134 -12.50 6.86 5.49
C PRO A 134 -13.44 5.83 4.85
N VAL A 135 -14.11 5.02 5.67
CA VAL A 135 -15.14 4.07 5.23
C VAL A 135 -16.55 4.43 5.68
N THR A 136 -16.67 5.43 6.55
CA THR A 136 -17.97 5.90 7.04
C THR A 136 -18.85 6.39 5.90
N SER A 137 -20.17 6.24 6.04
CA SER A 137 -21.20 6.50 5.02
C SER A 137 -21.21 5.56 3.80
N SER A 138 -20.25 4.65 3.68
CA SER A 138 -20.29 3.60 2.65
C SER A 138 -21.42 2.60 2.93
N LEU A 139 -21.91 1.96 1.87
CA LEU A 139 -22.93 0.92 1.94
C LEU A 139 -22.30 -0.45 1.70
N THR A 140 -22.64 -1.43 2.53
CA THR A 140 -22.22 -2.81 2.31
C THR A 140 -22.93 -3.41 1.09
N THR A 141 -22.19 -4.08 0.22
CA THR A 141 -22.74 -4.76 -0.98
C THR A 141 -23.15 -6.20 -0.70
N ARG A 142 -22.66 -6.76 0.41
CA ARG A 142 -22.93 -8.12 0.89
C ARG A 142 -22.93 -8.14 2.42
N THR A 143 -23.35 -9.26 3.00
CA THR A 143 -23.22 -9.47 4.45
C THR A 143 -21.76 -9.66 4.84
N ILE A 144 -21.32 -8.95 5.88
CA ILE A 144 -19.97 -9.01 6.45
C ILE A 144 -20.09 -9.46 7.92
N GLN A 145 -19.30 -10.45 8.31
CA GLN A 145 -19.33 -10.99 9.68
C GLN A 145 -18.48 -10.15 10.64
N ALA A 146 -18.77 -10.23 11.94
CA ALA A 146 -17.96 -9.58 12.97
C ALA A 146 -16.51 -10.11 12.91
N GLY A 147 -15.53 -9.22 13.08
CA GLY A 147 -14.10 -9.52 12.98
C GLY A 147 -13.58 -9.68 11.54
N GLN A 148 -14.44 -9.59 10.52
CA GLN A 148 -14.00 -9.72 9.14
C GLN A 148 -13.32 -8.42 8.65
N PRO A 149 -12.15 -8.51 8.00
CA PRO A 149 -11.50 -7.36 7.37
C PRO A 149 -12.37 -6.76 6.26
N LEU A 150 -12.52 -5.42 6.28
CA LEU A 150 -13.22 -4.70 5.24
C LEU A 150 -12.36 -4.60 3.99
N SER A 151 -12.93 -4.99 2.85
CA SER A 151 -12.30 -4.83 1.54
C SER A 151 -13.12 -3.89 0.66
N ALA A 152 -12.46 -3.22 -0.28
CA ALA A 152 -13.12 -2.30 -1.22
C ALA A 152 -14.25 -2.97 -2.02
N THR A 153 -14.15 -4.28 -2.27
CA THR A 153 -15.18 -5.05 -3.01
C THR A 153 -16.47 -5.31 -2.22
N MET A 154 -16.44 -5.11 -0.90
CA MET A 154 -17.57 -5.30 0.00
C MET A 154 -18.35 -4.00 0.23
N LEU A 155 -17.79 -2.86 -0.20
CA LEU A 155 -18.36 -1.55 0.03
C LEU A 155 -18.62 -0.85 -1.30
N ARG A 156 -19.66 -0.03 -1.32
CA ARG A 156 -19.88 0.95 -2.38
C ARG A 156 -20.19 2.30 -1.74
N ALA A 157 -19.86 3.38 -2.44
CA ALA A 157 -20.30 4.69 -2.01
C ALA A 157 -21.84 4.81 -2.16
N PRO A 158 -22.50 5.58 -1.28
CA PRO A 158 -23.93 5.84 -1.42
C PRO A 158 -24.18 6.74 -2.64
N TRP A 159 -25.28 6.49 -3.33
CA TRP A 159 -25.72 7.36 -4.42
C TRP A 159 -26.00 8.76 -3.87
N LYS A 160 -25.28 9.76 -4.40
CA LYS A 160 -25.55 11.18 -4.11
C LYS A 160 -26.50 11.77 -5.12
N ILE A 161 -26.38 11.32 -6.36
CA ILE A 161 -27.27 11.69 -7.45
C ILE A 161 -27.99 10.42 -7.89
N ARG A 162 -29.29 10.53 -8.09
CA ARG A 162 -30.09 9.49 -8.73
C ARG A 162 -30.45 9.89 -10.14
N GLN A 163 -30.68 8.90 -10.98
CA GLN A 163 -31.19 9.14 -12.33
C GLN A 163 -32.44 10.01 -12.27
N GLY A 164 -32.46 11.02 -13.13
CA GLY A 164 -33.56 11.97 -13.24
C GLY A 164 -33.50 13.14 -12.28
N ASN A 165 -32.58 13.16 -11.31
CA ASN A 165 -32.39 14.33 -10.47
C ASN A 165 -31.95 15.55 -11.31
N PRO A 166 -32.46 16.75 -10.98
CA PRO A 166 -31.90 17.99 -11.53
C PRO A 166 -30.49 18.17 -10.95
N VAL A 167 -29.53 18.44 -11.83
CA VAL A 167 -28.12 18.62 -11.49
C VAL A 167 -27.58 19.90 -12.12
N VAL A 168 -26.57 20.49 -11.48
CA VAL A 168 -25.83 21.63 -12.01
C VAL A 168 -24.44 21.17 -12.40
N VAL A 169 -24.11 21.30 -13.67
CA VAL A 169 -22.76 21.05 -14.19
C VAL A 169 -21.98 22.34 -14.09
N VAL A 170 -20.87 22.31 -13.36
CA VAL A 170 -19.98 23.47 -13.19
C VAL A 170 -18.67 23.19 -13.88
N SER A 171 -18.34 23.98 -14.90
CA SER A 171 -17.03 23.96 -15.55
C SER A 171 -16.23 25.19 -15.11
N ARG A 172 -14.96 25.00 -14.74
CA ARG A 172 -14.06 26.07 -14.31
C ARG A 172 -12.87 26.15 -15.26
N GLY A 173 -12.57 27.36 -15.72
CA GLY A 173 -11.35 27.67 -16.47
C GLY A 173 -10.55 28.77 -15.77
N LEU A 174 -9.46 29.22 -16.40
CA LEU A 174 -8.66 30.33 -15.88
C LEU A 174 -9.47 31.63 -15.91
N GLY A 175 -9.97 32.07 -14.74
CA GLY A 175 -10.70 33.33 -14.58
C GLY A 175 -12.20 33.28 -14.89
N PHE A 176 -12.77 32.11 -15.18
CA PHE A 176 -14.22 31.99 -15.43
C PHE A 176 -14.81 30.68 -14.89
N GLN A 177 -16.11 30.71 -14.60
CA GLN A 177 -16.90 29.56 -14.20
C GLN A 177 -18.22 29.55 -14.96
N ILE A 178 -18.53 28.46 -15.64
CA ILE A 178 -19.78 28.26 -16.35
C ILE A 178 -20.65 27.27 -15.59
N ARG A 179 -21.93 27.58 -15.45
CA ARG A 179 -22.93 26.71 -14.82
C ARG A 179 -24.00 26.33 -15.84
N TYR A 180 -24.26 25.04 -15.97
CA TYR A 180 -25.35 24.51 -16.79
C TYR A 180 -26.31 23.72 -15.92
N TYR A 181 -27.61 23.85 -16.18
CA TYR A 181 -28.63 23.01 -15.57
C TYR A 181 -28.93 21.82 -16.49
N GLY A 182 -29.06 20.65 -15.90
CA GLY A 182 -29.36 19.43 -16.63
C GLY A 182 -30.01 18.37 -15.76
N LYS A 183 -30.26 17.21 -16.35
CA LYS A 183 -30.86 16.06 -15.70
C LYS A 183 -29.88 14.89 -15.70
N ALA A 184 -29.68 14.27 -14.55
CA ALA A 184 -28.82 13.09 -14.42
C ALA A 184 -29.39 11.93 -15.25
N MET A 185 -28.55 11.28 -16.05
CA MET A 185 -28.95 10.12 -16.87
C MET A 185 -28.70 8.78 -16.17
N GLY A 186 -28.08 8.79 -14.99
CA GLY A 186 -27.80 7.60 -14.18
C GLY A 186 -27.63 7.95 -12.70
N ASP A 187 -27.42 6.92 -11.89
CA ASP A 187 -27.04 7.07 -10.48
C ASP A 187 -25.53 7.30 -10.37
N ALA A 188 -25.12 8.17 -9.44
CA ALA A 188 -23.70 8.46 -9.21
C ALA A 188 -23.41 8.76 -7.74
N ALA A 189 -22.30 8.23 -7.25
CA ALA A 189 -21.69 8.63 -6.00
C ALA A 189 -20.65 9.74 -6.22
N VAL A 190 -20.04 10.21 -5.14
CA VAL A 190 -18.95 11.19 -5.24
C VAL A 190 -17.75 10.55 -5.94
N GLY A 191 -17.29 11.17 -7.02
CA GLY A 191 -16.14 10.71 -7.81
C GLY A 191 -16.49 9.84 -9.03
N ASP A 192 -17.75 9.42 -9.16
CA ASP A 192 -18.21 8.68 -10.34
C ASP A 192 -18.36 9.61 -11.55
N GLU A 193 -18.12 9.07 -12.75
CA GLU A 193 -18.47 9.75 -14.00
C GLU A 193 -19.97 9.62 -14.26
N LEU A 194 -20.65 10.75 -14.46
CA LEU A 194 -22.09 10.81 -14.67
C LEU A 194 -22.42 11.52 -15.98
N ARG A 195 -23.21 10.86 -16.84
CA ARG A 195 -23.81 11.50 -18.02
C ARG A 195 -24.97 12.38 -17.60
N VAL A 196 -25.00 13.60 -18.13
CA VAL A 196 -26.04 14.60 -17.86
C VAL A 196 -26.66 15.05 -19.17
N ARG A 197 -27.99 15.03 -19.25
CA ARG A 197 -28.74 15.61 -20.36
C ARG A 197 -28.95 17.10 -20.10
N LEU A 198 -28.39 17.95 -20.96
CA LEU A 198 -28.58 19.40 -20.88
C LEU A 198 -29.91 19.80 -21.53
N ALA A 199 -30.38 21.01 -21.24
CA ALA A 199 -31.58 21.56 -21.87
C ALA A 199 -31.47 21.66 -23.40
N SER A 200 -30.25 21.77 -23.93
CA SER A 200 -29.95 21.83 -25.36
C SER A 200 -30.04 20.48 -26.09
N GLY A 201 -30.21 19.35 -25.36
CA GLY A 201 -30.23 18.00 -25.93
C GLY A 201 -29.01 17.18 -25.55
#